data_AF-A0A8C2SVZ4-F1
#
_entry.id   AF-A0A8C2SVZ4-F1
#
_cell.length_a   1.000
_cell.length_b   1.000
_cell.length_c   1.000
_cell.angle_alpha   90.00
_cell.angle_beta   90.00
_cell.angle_gamma   90.00
#
_symmetry.space_group_name_H-M   'P 1'
#
loop_
_entity.id
_entity.type
_entity.pdbx_description
1 polymer ?
#
loop_
_entity_poly.entity_id
_entity_poly.type
_entity_poly.pdbx_seq_one_letter_code
_entity_poly.pdbx_strand_id
1 'polypeptide(L)'
;MEKPRKKFIDVIDKAIIAGKALDHDEKLFTYKGTFYPVAFCSLEVFRAMETFEARSDDVILAGYPKSGTNWLGQILSDLVATCEKKRPDEAKNVNDEELEEFPYLEIGDIEKYERMKKLPSRRVILTHLCPGNLPKSVFKNKAKILLLIRNPKDVATSFFHFSNKLPALPSHKTWDDFFAAFMTEKMPWGSYFNYISEWNKYATDENVMTITYEELKENRPLGVKNIASFLGISLTEEELQNVVERSSFQSMKKNSEKTHGALGSMLFRKGTNWLEQMVKEIESTDAKYTEEEMKERINAEKELQIFPRLEFGDPGVFERMKKLPSRRIMLTHLAPRFLPPSLLQGEAKILLLVRNPKDTAVSYYHFYNKMPVLPSFATWDEYFAAFMNGKLTWGSYFDHLMEWNKHIDHKRMMIISYEELKENPVLGMKKIAAFFGFSLSEEEFSKIAKKTSFQAMKEKSKETHGIFGDILFRTGVVGSWRDVFSEVQNEEMDQKFEECIGGTILATKIKYDVYCKI
;
A
#
# COMPACT_ATOMS: atom_id res chain seq x y z
N MET A 1 -7.72 -5.24 22.78
CA MET A 1 -8.30 -4.69 21.53
C MET A 1 -7.98 -3.22 21.46
N GLU A 2 -7.49 -2.70 20.33
CA GLU A 2 -7.27 -1.25 20.15
C GLU A 2 -8.61 -0.53 20.04
N LYS A 3 -8.79 0.53 20.84
CA LYS A 3 -9.98 1.40 20.80
C LYS A 3 -9.95 2.25 19.51
N PRO A 4 -11.10 2.52 18.86
CA PRO A 4 -11.16 3.39 17.68
C PRO A 4 -10.66 4.79 18.02
N ARG A 5 -9.90 5.42 17.10
CA ARG A 5 -9.48 6.82 17.26
C ARG A 5 -10.54 7.77 16.71
N LYS A 6 -11.62 7.97 17.45
CA LYS A 6 -12.81 8.69 16.97
C LYS A 6 -12.47 10.13 16.61
N LYS A 7 -11.69 10.81 17.45
CA LYS A 7 -11.31 12.20 17.20
C LYS A 7 -10.36 12.36 16.03
N PHE A 8 -9.46 11.39 15.83
CA PHE A 8 -8.62 11.34 14.64
C PHE A 8 -9.47 11.27 13.38
N ILE A 9 -10.44 10.35 13.35
CA ILE A 9 -11.34 10.16 12.20
C ILE A 9 -12.16 11.42 11.94
N ASP A 10 -12.77 12.01 12.97
CA ASP A 10 -13.61 13.20 12.85
C ASP A 10 -12.85 14.40 12.25
N VAL A 11 -11.60 14.62 12.69
CA VAL A 11 -10.75 15.71 12.15
C VAL A 11 -10.42 15.47 10.69
N ILE A 12 -10.06 14.23 10.32
CA ILE A 12 -9.74 13.88 8.93
C ILE A 12 -10.97 14.02 8.03
N ASP A 13 -12.13 13.53 8.45
CA ASP A 13 -13.36 13.58 7.64
C ASP A 13 -13.81 15.03 7.41
N LYS A 14 -13.77 15.87 8.46
CA LYS A 14 -14.03 17.31 8.33
C LYS A 14 -13.06 17.98 7.35
N ALA A 15 -11.76 17.66 7.44
CA ALA A 15 -10.76 18.23 6.55
C ALA A 15 -10.97 17.79 5.09
N ILE A 16 -11.36 16.54 4.85
CA ILE A 16 -11.69 16.03 3.51
C ILE A 16 -12.90 16.78 2.94
N ILE A 17 -13.94 17.02 3.74
CA ILE A 17 -15.14 17.76 3.31
C ILE A 17 -14.77 19.21 2.99
N ALA A 18 -14.08 19.90 3.89
CA ALA A 18 -13.64 21.28 3.70
C ALA A 18 -12.74 21.42 2.45
N GLY A 19 -11.77 20.51 2.30
CA GLY A 19 -10.84 20.51 1.17
C GLY A 19 -11.49 20.30 -0.21
N LYS A 20 -12.66 19.63 -0.27
CA LYS A 20 -13.43 19.49 -1.52
C LYS A 20 -14.15 20.78 -1.94
N ALA A 21 -14.41 21.67 -0.98
CA ALA A 21 -15.10 22.93 -1.22
C ALA A 21 -14.15 24.08 -1.58
N LEU A 22 -12.84 23.89 -1.44
CA LEU A 22 -11.81 24.89 -1.70
C LEU A 22 -11.17 24.69 -3.07
N ASP A 23 -10.93 25.79 -3.77
CA ASP A 23 -10.13 25.80 -5.00
C ASP A 23 -8.65 25.52 -4.69
N HIS A 24 -7.88 25.15 -5.71
CA HIS A 24 -6.48 24.70 -5.56
C HIS A 24 -5.62 25.69 -4.75
N ASP A 25 -5.74 26.99 -5.03
CA ASP A 25 -4.91 28.02 -4.41
C ASP A 25 -5.41 28.46 -3.03
N GLU A 26 -6.67 28.14 -2.69
CA GLU A 26 -7.27 28.43 -1.38
C GLU A 26 -6.97 27.36 -0.34
N LYS A 27 -6.41 26.22 -0.75
CA LYS A 27 -6.11 25.10 0.16
C LYS A 27 -4.94 25.38 1.09
N LEU A 28 -4.11 26.37 0.79
CA LEU A 28 -2.94 26.72 1.58
C LEU A 28 -3.01 28.15 2.10
N PHE A 29 -2.56 28.36 3.34
CA PHE A 29 -2.26 29.68 3.88
C PHE A 29 -0.81 29.75 4.32
N THR A 30 -0.26 30.96 4.43
CA THR A 30 1.13 31.17 4.87
C THR A 30 1.17 31.58 6.34
N TYR A 31 2.05 30.95 7.12
CA TYR A 31 2.38 31.36 8.48
C TYR A 31 3.89 31.33 8.69
N LYS A 32 4.47 32.45 9.15
CA LYS A 32 5.93 32.64 9.32
C LYS A 32 6.74 32.21 8.08
N GLY A 33 6.23 32.48 6.88
CA GLY A 33 6.89 32.16 5.60
C GLY A 33 6.75 30.71 5.14
N THR A 34 5.96 29.87 5.82
CA THR A 34 5.72 28.46 5.44
C THR A 34 4.25 28.24 5.07
N PHE A 35 3.98 27.45 4.03
CA PHE A 35 2.63 27.07 3.63
C PHE A 35 2.06 25.97 4.53
N TYR A 36 0.79 26.10 4.92
CA TYR A 36 0.05 25.10 5.70
C TYR A 36 -1.34 24.85 5.12
N PRO A 37 -1.89 23.64 5.24
CA PRO A 37 -3.24 23.35 4.74
C PRO A 37 -4.32 24.00 5.60
N VAL A 38 -5.20 24.77 4.97
CA VAL A 38 -6.33 25.45 5.64
C VAL A 38 -7.30 24.44 6.28
N ALA A 39 -7.46 23.26 5.68
CA ALA A 39 -8.36 22.24 6.19
C ALA A 39 -7.85 21.53 7.47
N PHE A 40 -6.57 21.69 7.83
CA PHE A 40 -5.97 21.06 9.00
C PHE A 40 -5.44 22.05 10.03
N CYS A 41 -4.97 23.21 9.57
CA CYS A 41 -4.30 24.22 10.40
C CYS A 41 -5.03 25.55 10.27
N SER A 42 -4.97 26.39 11.31
CA SER A 42 -5.48 27.76 11.26
C SER A 42 -4.55 28.72 12.00
N LEU A 43 -4.68 30.02 11.72
CA LEU A 43 -3.89 31.04 12.39
C LEU A 43 -4.24 31.13 13.89
N GLU A 44 -5.51 30.92 14.24
CA GLU A 44 -6.00 30.85 15.62
C GLU A 44 -5.35 29.68 16.36
N VAL A 45 -5.28 28.51 15.74
CA VAL A 45 -4.61 27.33 16.30
C VAL A 45 -3.13 27.62 16.53
N PHE A 46 -2.42 28.20 15.55
CA PHE A 46 -1.01 28.55 15.73
C PHE A 46 -0.77 29.60 16.83
N ARG A 47 -1.68 30.56 17.00
CA ARG A 47 -1.60 31.52 18.12
C ARG A 47 -1.86 30.84 19.46
N ALA A 48 -2.88 29.99 19.54
CA ALA A 48 -3.21 29.24 20.75
C ALA A 48 -2.11 28.23 21.11
N MET A 49 -1.41 27.67 20.11
CA MET A 49 -0.30 26.74 20.30
C MET A 49 0.84 27.32 21.12
N GLU A 50 1.07 28.63 21.07
CA GLU A 50 2.09 29.30 21.90
C GLU A 50 1.77 29.20 23.41
N THR A 51 0.53 28.89 23.78
CA THR A 51 0.12 28.62 25.18
C THR A 51 0.35 27.18 25.63
N PHE A 52 0.74 26.29 24.70
CA PHE A 52 1.07 24.91 25.02
C PHE A 52 2.33 24.86 25.89
N GLU A 53 2.23 24.22 27.05
CA GLU A 53 3.36 23.98 27.94
C GLU A 53 3.78 22.50 27.85
N ALA A 54 4.98 22.27 27.33
CA ALA A 54 5.60 20.96 27.28
C ALA A 54 6.06 20.53 28.68
N ARG A 55 5.95 19.24 28.99
CA ARG A 55 6.48 18.64 30.22
C ARG A 55 7.86 18.05 29.92
N SER A 56 8.70 17.94 30.93
CA SER A 56 10.04 17.34 30.78
C SER A 56 9.99 15.88 30.37
N ASP A 57 8.89 15.19 30.65
CA ASP A 57 8.69 13.80 30.29
C ASP A 57 7.92 13.60 28.99
N ASP A 58 7.43 14.65 28.33
CA ASP A 58 6.75 14.53 27.03
C ASP A 58 7.68 13.94 25.96
N VAL A 59 7.07 13.21 25.01
CA VAL A 59 7.73 12.71 23.81
C VAL A 59 7.20 13.46 22.58
N ILE A 60 8.09 14.19 21.92
CA ILE A 60 7.81 14.87 20.66
C ILE A 60 8.36 14.03 19.51
N LEU A 61 7.50 13.54 18.63
CA LEU A 61 7.89 12.95 17.36
C LEU A 61 7.85 14.02 16.28
N ALA A 62 9.03 14.52 15.91
CA ALA A 62 9.21 15.44 14.79
C ALA A 62 9.55 14.64 13.54
N GLY A 63 8.79 14.78 12.47
CA GLY A 63 9.20 14.26 11.17
C GLY A 63 8.49 14.99 10.05
N TYR A 64 9.16 15.21 8.92
CA TYR A 64 8.53 15.85 7.76
C TYR A 64 7.34 15.00 7.26
N PRO A 65 6.27 15.59 6.70
CA PRO A 65 5.16 14.84 6.13
C PRO A 65 5.64 13.66 5.28
N LYS A 66 5.04 12.48 5.50
CA LYS A 66 5.32 11.23 4.76
C LYS A 66 6.68 10.57 5.04
N SER A 67 7.38 11.00 6.08
CA SER A 67 8.61 10.33 6.56
C SER A 67 8.35 9.06 7.37
N GLY A 68 7.09 8.72 7.67
CA GLY A 68 6.71 7.54 8.45
C GLY A 68 6.22 7.83 9.87
N THR A 69 5.82 9.07 10.15
CA THR A 69 5.35 9.55 11.46
C THR A 69 4.19 8.72 12.04
N ASN A 70 3.27 8.20 11.21
CA ASN A 70 2.19 7.33 11.71
C ASN A 70 2.72 6.00 12.24
N TRP A 71 3.74 5.43 11.60
CA TRP A 71 4.34 4.16 12.02
C TRP A 71 5.11 4.34 13.33
N LEU A 72 5.98 5.34 13.39
CA LEU A 72 6.76 5.62 14.57
C LEU A 72 5.90 6.16 15.72
N GLY A 73 4.86 6.93 15.43
CA GLY A 73 3.88 7.39 16.42
C GLY A 73 3.15 6.23 17.09
N GLN A 74 2.80 5.18 16.34
CA GLN A 74 2.21 3.97 16.91
C GLN A 74 3.19 3.24 17.84
N ILE A 75 4.45 3.10 17.44
CA ILE A 75 5.50 2.52 18.29
C ILE A 75 5.61 3.30 19.60
N LEU A 76 5.64 4.63 19.54
CA LEU A 76 5.71 5.49 20.72
C LEU A 76 4.50 5.32 21.63
N SER A 77 3.28 5.28 21.06
CA SER A 77 2.06 5.04 21.84
C SER A 77 2.08 3.67 22.51
N ASP A 78 2.50 2.61 21.81
CA ASP A 78 2.59 1.26 22.38
C ASP A 78 3.66 1.18 23.48
N LEU A 79 4.80 1.86 23.33
CA LEU A 79 5.85 1.94 24.35
C LEU A 79 5.35 2.64 25.62
N VAL A 80 4.69 3.80 25.48
CA VAL A 80 4.14 4.54 26.62
C VAL A 80 3.06 3.73 27.32
N ALA A 81 2.12 3.15 26.58
CA ALA A 81 1.06 2.31 27.15
C ALA A 81 1.62 1.06 27.87
N THR A 82 2.71 0.49 27.37
CA THR A 82 3.41 -0.63 28.04
C THR A 82 4.04 -0.19 29.35
N CYS A 83 4.61 1.03 29.40
CA CYS A 83 5.17 1.59 30.62
C CYS A 83 4.08 1.92 31.66
N GLU A 84 2.93 2.43 31.22
CA GLU A 84 1.80 2.76 32.10
C GLU A 84 1.19 1.52 32.76
N LYS A 85 1.10 0.39 32.05
CA LYS A 85 0.63 -0.88 32.62
C LYS A 85 1.45 -1.37 33.80
N LYS A 86 2.72 -0.97 33.91
CA LYS A 86 3.59 -1.29 35.06
C LYS A 86 3.32 -0.42 36.28
N ARG A 87 2.50 0.65 36.15
CA ARG A 87 2.14 1.58 37.22
C ARG A 87 0.62 1.67 37.39
N PRO A 88 -0.05 0.57 37.75
CA PRO A 88 -1.51 0.51 37.86
C PRO A 88 -2.07 1.48 38.93
N ASP A 89 -1.30 1.81 39.96
CA ASP A 89 -1.72 2.71 41.04
C ASP A 89 -1.85 4.19 40.61
N GLU A 90 -1.26 4.57 39.46
CA GLU A 90 -1.37 5.91 38.85
C GLU A 90 -2.49 5.98 37.79
N ALA A 91 -3.02 4.83 37.35
CA ALA A 91 -4.10 4.72 36.37
C ALA A 91 -5.46 5.04 37.02
N LYS A 92 -5.64 6.30 37.42
CA LYS A 92 -6.94 6.78 37.92
C LYS A 92 -8.00 6.65 36.84
N ASN A 93 -9.23 6.39 37.31
CA ASN A 93 -10.51 6.46 36.60
C ASN A 93 -10.65 7.71 35.72
N VAL A 94 -10.10 7.68 34.51
CA VAL A 94 -10.38 8.71 33.51
C VAL A 94 -11.09 8.06 32.35
N ASN A 95 -12.18 8.68 31.91
CA ASN A 95 -12.95 8.21 30.78
C ASN A 95 -12.09 8.37 29.52
N ASP A 96 -11.49 7.27 29.04
CA ASP A 96 -10.56 7.26 27.90
C ASP A 96 -11.12 7.95 26.64
N GLU A 97 -12.46 7.98 26.48
CA GLU A 97 -13.12 8.65 25.36
C GLU A 97 -13.11 10.19 25.45
N GLU A 98 -13.02 10.77 26.65
CA GLU A 98 -12.95 12.23 26.86
C GLU A 98 -11.53 12.79 26.74
N LEU A 99 -10.51 11.92 26.80
CA LEU A 99 -9.09 12.28 26.72
C LEU A 99 -8.46 11.99 25.34
N GLU A 100 -9.21 11.46 24.37
CA GLU A 100 -8.64 11.24 23.05
C GLU A 100 -8.37 12.58 22.33
N GLU A 101 -7.14 12.79 21.87
CA GLU A 101 -6.75 14.02 21.19
C GLU A 101 -5.99 13.76 19.87
N PHE A 102 -6.14 14.66 18.90
CA PHE A 102 -5.39 14.55 17.65
C PHE A 102 -3.89 14.71 17.94
N PRO A 103 -3.03 13.77 17.53
CA PRO A 103 -1.65 13.72 18.03
C PRO A 103 -0.76 14.85 17.50
N TYR A 104 -1.08 15.44 16.33
CA TYR A 104 -0.26 16.49 15.72
C TYR A 104 -0.52 17.84 16.35
N LEU A 105 0.51 18.47 16.93
CA LEU A 105 0.39 19.70 17.72
C LEU A 105 -0.31 20.86 16.98
N GLU A 106 -0.04 20.98 15.68
CA GLU A 106 -0.54 22.03 14.79
C GLU A 106 -1.94 21.78 14.19
N ILE A 107 -2.54 20.61 14.44
CA ILE A 107 -3.83 20.22 13.86
C ILE A 107 -4.89 20.08 14.95
N GLY A 108 -6.05 20.69 14.72
CA GLY A 108 -7.23 20.59 15.60
C GLY A 108 -7.91 21.94 15.84
N ASP A 109 -8.55 22.06 17.01
CA ASP A 109 -9.19 23.28 17.49
C ASP A 109 -8.37 23.98 18.60
N ILE A 110 -8.73 25.21 18.95
CA ILE A 110 -8.00 26.01 19.95
C ILE A 110 -8.14 25.42 21.37
N GLU A 111 -9.27 24.79 21.69
CA GLU A 111 -9.55 24.21 23.00
C GLU A 111 -8.72 22.93 23.25
N LYS A 112 -8.07 22.39 22.22
CA LYS A 112 -7.14 21.26 22.30
C LYS A 112 -6.08 21.47 23.36
N TYR A 113 -5.48 22.65 23.44
CA TYR A 113 -4.36 22.88 24.35
C TYR A 113 -4.80 22.83 25.82
N GLU A 114 -6.05 23.22 26.13
CA GLU A 114 -6.64 23.04 27.46
C GLU A 114 -6.95 21.58 27.76
N ARG A 115 -7.42 20.81 26.77
CA ARG A 115 -7.63 19.36 26.93
C ARG A 115 -6.31 18.63 27.14
N MET A 116 -5.25 19.00 26.43
CA MET A 116 -3.91 18.43 26.57
C MET A 116 -3.29 18.67 27.95
N LYS A 117 -3.71 19.70 28.70
CA LYS A 117 -3.28 19.90 30.10
C LYS A 117 -3.81 18.81 31.04
N LYS A 118 -4.99 18.27 30.73
CA LYS A 118 -5.66 17.22 31.53
C LYS A 118 -5.14 15.82 31.26
N LEU A 119 -4.38 15.62 30.17
CA LEU A 119 -3.80 14.33 29.84
C LEU A 119 -2.77 13.90 30.89
N PRO A 120 -2.75 12.61 31.28
CA PRO A 120 -1.69 12.09 32.14
C PRO A 120 -0.33 12.21 31.45
N SER A 121 0.72 12.28 32.27
CA SER A 121 2.08 12.06 31.79
C SER A 121 2.28 10.54 31.66
N ARG A 122 2.84 10.03 30.56
CA ARG A 122 3.67 10.70 29.55
C ARG A 122 2.92 10.95 28.23
N ARG A 123 2.93 12.18 27.71
CA ARG A 123 2.23 12.50 26.44
C ARG A 123 3.08 12.18 25.21
N VAL A 124 2.47 11.58 24.19
CA VAL A 124 3.06 11.41 22.85
C VAL A 124 2.47 12.45 21.92
N ILE A 125 3.31 13.35 21.41
CA ILE A 125 2.92 14.49 20.59
C ILE A 125 3.67 14.40 19.27
N LEU A 126 2.96 14.50 18.16
CA LEU A 126 3.53 14.50 16.82
C LEU A 126 3.60 15.92 16.28
N THR A 127 4.51 16.19 15.36
CA THR A 127 4.55 17.47 14.64
C THR A 127 5.29 17.38 13.31
N HIS A 128 4.82 18.15 12.34
CA HIS A 128 5.49 18.42 11.07
C HIS A 128 6.16 19.80 11.04
N LEU A 129 6.18 20.53 12.16
CA LEU A 129 6.74 21.89 12.24
C LEU A 129 8.27 21.90 12.29
N CYS A 130 8.86 22.94 11.71
CA CYS A 130 10.26 23.31 11.97
C CYS A 130 10.43 23.77 13.42
N PRO A 131 11.62 23.62 14.02
CA PRO A 131 11.86 23.94 15.43
C PRO A 131 11.52 25.40 15.78
N GLY A 132 11.77 26.36 14.88
CA GLY A 132 11.41 27.77 15.08
C GLY A 132 9.90 28.07 15.17
N ASN A 133 9.05 27.12 14.78
CA ASN A 133 7.59 27.23 14.85
C ASN A 133 7.00 26.41 16.01
N LEU A 134 7.81 25.70 16.79
CA LEU A 134 7.35 24.97 17.97
C LEU A 134 7.29 25.88 19.22
N PRO A 135 6.40 25.57 20.18
CA PRO A 135 6.35 26.28 21.45
C PRO A 135 7.69 26.24 22.18
N LYS A 136 8.13 27.40 22.68
CA LYS A 136 9.43 27.55 23.37
C LYS A 136 9.58 26.61 24.57
N SER A 137 8.47 26.23 25.21
CA SER A 137 8.45 25.28 26.34
C SER A 137 9.05 23.92 25.97
N VAL A 138 8.92 23.47 24.71
CA VAL A 138 9.46 22.18 24.24
C VAL A 138 10.97 22.11 24.49
N PHE A 139 11.68 23.17 24.08
CA PHE A 139 13.13 23.27 24.25
C PHE A 139 13.51 23.67 25.68
N LYS A 140 12.80 24.64 26.27
CA LYS A 140 13.06 25.14 27.63
C LYS A 140 12.96 24.03 28.68
N ASN A 141 11.95 23.18 28.57
CA ASN A 141 11.68 22.12 29.55
C ASN A 141 12.39 20.81 29.19
N LYS A 142 13.23 20.80 28.14
CA LYS A 142 14.00 19.65 27.66
C LYS A 142 13.14 18.40 27.43
N ALA A 143 11.97 18.57 26.80
CA ALA A 143 11.15 17.43 26.37
C ALA A 143 11.97 16.52 25.45
N LYS A 144 11.69 15.20 25.46
CA LYS A 144 12.41 14.26 24.60
C LYS A 144 11.89 14.36 23.18
N ILE A 145 12.78 14.60 22.23
CA ILE A 145 12.45 14.75 20.82
C ILE A 145 13.03 13.57 20.05
N LEU A 146 12.17 12.89 19.29
CA LEU A 146 12.56 11.88 18.31
C LEU A 146 12.43 12.50 16.93
N LEU A 147 13.55 12.74 16.27
CA LEU A 147 13.63 13.33 14.94
C LEU A 147 13.70 12.23 13.88
N LEU A 148 12.58 12.03 13.18
CA LEU A 148 12.42 11.04 12.12
C LEU A 148 12.86 11.60 10.77
N ILE A 149 13.87 10.96 10.19
CA ILE A 149 14.43 11.28 8.88
C ILE A 149 14.11 10.13 7.92
N ARG A 150 13.85 10.43 6.65
CA ARG A 150 13.62 9.42 5.61
C ARG A 150 14.22 9.89 4.31
N ASN A 151 14.70 8.98 3.47
CA ASN A 151 15.24 9.32 2.15
C ASN A 151 14.31 10.31 1.40
N PRO A 152 14.82 11.47 0.93
CA PRO A 152 14.00 12.52 0.32
C PRO A 152 13.26 12.07 -0.94
N LYS A 153 13.82 11.12 -1.71
CA LYS A 153 13.17 10.56 -2.91
C LYS A 153 11.93 9.77 -2.52
N ASP A 154 12.05 8.93 -1.50
CA ASP A 154 10.97 8.15 -0.93
C ASP A 154 9.86 9.04 -0.33
N VAL A 155 10.26 10.12 0.34
CA VAL A 155 9.34 11.14 0.88
C VAL A 155 8.59 11.82 -0.26
N ALA A 156 9.29 12.30 -1.30
CA ALA A 156 8.68 12.93 -2.47
C ALA A 156 7.65 12.01 -3.14
N THR A 157 8.02 10.75 -3.41
CA THR A 157 7.11 9.77 -4.02
C THR A 157 5.89 9.51 -3.13
N SER A 158 6.08 9.36 -1.81
CA SER A 158 4.98 9.16 -0.87
C SER A 158 4.06 10.38 -0.78
N PHE A 159 4.62 11.58 -0.85
CA PHE A 159 3.90 12.83 -0.73
C PHE A 159 3.10 13.16 -1.98
N PHE A 160 3.67 12.98 -3.18
CA PHE A 160 2.91 13.09 -4.44
C PHE A 160 1.63 12.27 -4.44
N HIS A 161 1.74 11.00 -4.06
CA HIS A 161 0.58 10.12 -4.00
C HIS A 161 -0.40 10.47 -2.87
N PHE A 162 0.08 11.07 -1.78
CA PHE A 162 -0.75 11.47 -0.66
C PHE A 162 -1.52 12.75 -0.96
N SER A 163 -0.85 13.79 -1.46
CA SER A 163 -1.48 15.07 -1.82
C SER A 163 -2.53 14.89 -2.90
N ASN A 164 -2.26 14.05 -3.91
CA ASN A 164 -3.22 13.81 -4.99
C ASN A 164 -4.45 12.99 -4.58
N LYS A 165 -4.39 12.27 -3.45
CA LYS A 165 -5.51 11.48 -2.93
C LYS A 165 -6.27 12.16 -1.81
N LEU A 166 -5.68 13.18 -1.18
CA LEU A 166 -6.26 13.87 -0.04
C LEU A 166 -6.83 15.21 -0.50
N PRO A 167 -8.17 15.38 -0.57
CA PRO A 167 -8.79 16.61 -1.06
C PRO A 167 -8.38 17.88 -0.29
N ALA A 168 -7.98 17.73 0.98
CA ALA A 168 -7.48 18.80 1.83
C ALA A 168 -6.14 19.41 1.38
N LEU A 169 -5.45 18.83 0.39
CA LEU A 169 -4.20 19.34 -0.14
C LEU A 169 -4.32 19.71 -1.63
N PRO A 170 -3.48 20.63 -2.12
CA PRO A 170 -3.36 20.88 -3.56
C PRO A 170 -2.88 19.63 -4.29
N SER A 171 -3.59 19.26 -5.36
CA SER A 171 -3.21 18.16 -6.24
C SER A 171 -2.32 18.65 -7.37
N HIS A 172 -1.31 17.86 -7.71
CA HIS A 172 -0.40 18.14 -8.81
C HIS A 172 -0.76 17.22 -9.98
N LYS A 173 -0.94 17.81 -11.17
CA LYS A 173 -1.37 17.08 -12.38
C LYS A 173 -0.31 16.07 -12.82
N THR A 174 0.97 16.44 -12.73
CA THR A 174 2.09 15.60 -13.13
C THR A 174 3.10 15.42 -11.99
N TRP A 175 3.94 14.39 -12.12
CA TRP A 175 5.07 14.20 -11.21
C TRP A 175 6.08 15.35 -11.31
N ASP A 176 6.32 15.88 -12.52
CA ASP A 176 7.31 16.94 -12.72
C ASP A 176 6.88 18.25 -12.04
N ASP A 177 5.60 18.62 -12.13
CA ASP A 177 5.04 19.77 -11.41
C ASP A 177 5.21 19.61 -9.89
N PHE A 178 4.87 18.42 -9.38
CA PHE A 178 5.05 18.10 -7.97
C PHE A 178 6.51 18.14 -7.56
N PHE A 179 7.40 17.55 -8.35
CA PHE A 179 8.81 17.46 -8.02
C PHE A 179 9.45 18.85 -8.02
N ALA A 180 9.08 19.72 -8.96
CA ALA A 180 9.48 21.13 -8.93
C ALA A 180 8.97 21.86 -7.68
N ALA A 181 7.73 21.62 -7.26
CA ALA A 181 7.20 22.14 -6.00
C ALA A 181 7.95 21.59 -4.78
N PHE A 182 8.27 20.30 -4.76
CA PHE A 182 9.01 19.61 -3.70
C PHE A 182 10.46 20.10 -3.54
N MET A 183 11.11 20.43 -4.66
CA MET A 183 12.46 21.01 -4.68
C MET A 183 12.48 22.50 -4.32
N THR A 184 11.31 23.13 -4.16
CA THR A 184 11.17 24.54 -3.77
C THR A 184 10.42 24.68 -2.45
N GLU A 185 10.18 25.91 -1.98
CA GLU A 185 9.49 26.17 -0.71
C GLU A 185 7.95 26.12 -0.82
N LYS A 186 7.42 25.60 -1.94
CA LYS A 186 5.98 25.62 -2.26
C LYS A 186 5.18 24.45 -1.68
N MET A 187 5.85 23.50 -1.03
CA MET A 187 5.16 22.37 -0.40
C MET A 187 4.43 22.78 0.89
N PRO A 188 3.28 22.15 1.21
CA PRO A 188 2.70 22.24 2.54
C PRO A 188 3.71 21.74 3.59
N TRP A 189 3.82 22.44 4.71
CA TRP A 189 4.88 22.32 5.72
C TRP A 189 6.29 22.72 5.24
N GLY A 190 6.41 23.39 4.09
CA GLY A 190 7.64 23.98 3.58
C GLY A 190 8.58 22.99 2.90
N SER A 191 9.81 23.42 2.61
CA SER A 191 10.83 22.59 1.96
C SER A 191 11.34 21.49 2.90
N TYR A 192 11.38 20.24 2.40
CA TYR A 192 11.98 19.11 3.11
C TYR A 192 13.44 19.40 3.51
N PHE A 193 14.22 20.01 2.62
CA PHE A 193 15.63 20.29 2.88
C PHE A 193 15.81 21.36 3.93
N ASN A 194 14.98 22.41 3.91
CA ASN A 194 14.99 23.43 4.96
C ASN A 194 14.56 22.83 6.30
N TYR A 195 13.53 21.96 6.31
CA TYR A 195 13.08 21.27 7.51
C TYR A 195 14.22 20.48 8.16
N ILE A 196 14.92 19.65 7.38
CA ILE A 196 16.05 18.85 7.88
C ILE A 196 17.20 19.76 8.32
N SER A 197 17.52 20.80 7.56
CA SER A 197 18.56 21.77 7.91
C SER A 197 18.29 22.48 9.23
N GLU A 198 17.05 22.92 9.47
CA GLU A 198 16.65 23.57 10.72
C GLU A 198 16.71 22.61 11.91
N TRP A 199 16.22 21.38 11.73
CA TRP A 199 16.27 20.35 12.77
C TRP A 199 17.68 19.85 13.06
N ASN A 200 18.58 19.84 12.06
CA ASN A 200 19.96 19.42 12.20
C ASN A 200 20.74 20.26 13.23
N LYS A 201 20.31 21.51 13.48
CA LYS A 201 20.88 22.38 14.52
C LYS A 201 20.75 21.81 15.93
N TYR A 202 19.78 20.91 16.15
CA TYR A 202 19.46 20.29 17.44
C TYR A 202 19.84 18.81 17.47
N ALA A 203 20.37 18.23 16.38
CA ALA A 203 20.58 16.79 16.27
C ALA A 203 21.61 16.21 17.26
N THR A 204 22.46 17.08 17.84
CA THR A 204 23.46 16.72 18.85
C THR A 204 23.01 16.97 20.29
N ASP A 205 21.81 17.52 20.50
CA ASP A 205 21.31 17.81 21.84
C ASP A 205 20.96 16.51 22.58
N GLU A 206 21.26 16.45 23.88
CA GLU A 206 21.07 15.24 24.71
C GLU A 206 19.63 14.71 24.74
N ASN A 207 18.66 15.62 24.57
CA ASN A 207 17.23 15.31 24.57
C ASN A 207 16.66 15.13 23.15
N VAL A 208 17.52 15.03 22.12
CA VAL A 208 17.14 14.77 20.72
C VAL A 208 17.78 13.46 20.25
N MET A 209 16.94 12.52 19.83
CA MET A 209 17.40 11.29 19.15
C MET A 209 17.03 11.38 17.67
N THR A 210 18.01 11.24 16.80
CA THR A 210 17.78 11.06 15.37
C THR A 210 17.53 9.58 15.07
N ILE A 211 16.56 9.31 14.20
CA ILE A 211 16.24 7.96 13.72
C ILE A 211 15.82 8.04 12.27
N THR A 212 16.37 7.16 11.44
CA THR A 212 15.92 7.03 10.05
C THR A 212 14.76 6.04 9.92
N TYR A 213 13.89 6.26 8.93
CA TYR A 213 12.87 5.29 8.56
C TYR A 213 13.51 3.96 8.12
N GLU A 214 14.64 4.07 7.42
CA GLU A 214 15.41 2.96 6.86
C GLU A 214 16.01 2.07 7.94
N GLU A 215 16.65 2.62 8.98
CA GLU A 215 17.23 1.81 10.07
C GLU A 215 16.14 1.07 10.87
N LEU A 216 14.99 1.74 11.10
CA LEU A 216 13.86 1.15 11.80
C LEU A 216 13.22 0.04 10.96
N LYS A 217 13.26 0.16 9.63
CA LYS A 217 12.77 -0.86 8.69
C LYS A 217 13.73 -2.04 8.61
N GLU A 218 15.03 -1.79 8.62
CA GLU A 218 16.09 -2.80 8.56
C GLU A 218 16.11 -3.67 9.81
N ASN A 219 16.11 -3.07 11.00
CA ASN A 219 16.13 -3.79 12.27
C ASN A 219 15.18 -3.18 13.29
N ARG A 220 13.90 -3.51 13.14
CA ARG A 220 12.82 -2.99 14.00
C ARG A 220 13.01 -3.31 15.49
N PRO A 221 13.34 -4.55 15.93
CA PRO A 221 13.58 -4.81 17.34
C PRO A 221 14.67 -3.94 17.95
N LEU A 222 15.79 -3.77 17.23
CA LEU A 222 16.87 -2.89 17.69
C LEU A 222 16.43 -1.42 17.72
N GLY A 223 15.73 -0.94 16.70
CA GLY A 223 15.19 0.42 16.66
C GLY A 223 14.23 0.70 17.83
N VAL A 224 13.27 -0.20 18.08
CA VAL A 224 12.34 -0.09 19.22
C VAL A 224 13.09 -0.10 20.55
N LYS A 225 14.10 -0.97 20.70
CA LYS A 225 14.95 -1.04 21.90
C LYS A 225 15.72 0.26 22.13
N ASN A 226 16.29 0.85 21.07
CA ASN A 226 17.02 2.11 21.15
C ASN A 226 16.08 3.28 21.52
N ILE A 227 14.90 3.35 20.91
CA ILE A 227 13.87 4.35 21.26
C ILE A 227 13.46 4.18 22.73
N ALA A 228 13.18 2.96 23.17
CA ALA A 228 12.80 2.69 24.55
C ALA A 228 13.89 3.13 25.54
N SER A 229 15.15 2.80 25.25
CA SER A 229 16.31 3.23 26.04
C SER A 229 16.43 4.76 26.09
N PHE A 230 16.34 5.42 24.93
CA PHE A 230 16.34 6.89 24.85
C PHE A 230 15.21 7.51 25.67
N LEU A 231 14.02 6.91 25.68
CA LEU A 231 12.88 7.36 26.48
C LEU A 231 13.01 7.02 27.98
N GLY A 232 13.95 6.16 28.37
CA GLY A 232 14.08 5.65 29.73
C GLY A 232 12.97 4.65 30.09
N ILE A 233 12.50 3.88 29.11
CA ILE A 233 11.48 2.84 29.27
C ILE A 233 12.18 1.49 29.26
N SER A 234 12.12 0.78 30.38
CA SER A 234 12.63 -0.60 30.50
C SER A 234 11.61 -1.60 29.97
N LEU A 235 11.98 -2.38 28.96
CA LEU A 235 11.17 -3.43 28.36
C LEU A 235 11.72 -4.81 28.71
N THR A 236 10.83 -5.77 28.97
CA THR A 236 11.17 -7.19 28.89
C THR A 236 11.27 -7.62 27.41
N GLU A 237 11.88 -8.77 27.14
CA GLU A 237 11.94 -9.30 25.76
C GLU A 237 10.54 -9.58 25.20
N GLU A 238 9.60 -10.03 26.04
CA GLU A 238 8.20 -10.23 25.67
C GLU A 238 7.51 -8.90 25.29
N GLU A 239 7.72 -7.84 26.07
CA GLU A 239 7.17 -6.52 25.79
C GLU A 239 7.74 -5.92 24.51
N LEU A 240 9.06 -6.06 24.31
CA LEU A 240 9.73 -5.65 23.08
C LEU A 240 9.12 -6.36 21.87
N GLN A 241 8.97 -7.68 21.95
CA GLN A 241 8.40 -8.48 20.88
C GLN A 241 6.95 -8.08 20.59
N ASN A 242 6.14 -7.86 21.63
CA ASN A 242 4.76 -7.38 21.50
C ASN A 242 4.67 -6.02 20.79
N VAL A 243 5.53 -5.06 21.14
CA VAL A 243 5.58 -3.74 20.48
C VAL A 243 6.02 -3.89 19.01
N VAL A 244 7.02 -4.74 18.73
CA VAL A 244 7.51 -5.04 17.37
C VAL A 244 6.42 -5.66 16.50
N GLU A 245 5.63 -6.59 17.03
CA GLU A 245 4.55 -7.27 16.31
C GLU A 245 3.36 -6.33 16.03
N ARG A 246 2.97 -5.52 17.01
CA ARG A 246 1.89 -4.53 16.88
C ARG A 246 2.24 -3.40 15.91
N SER A 247 3.52 -3.01 15.89
CA SER A 247 4.05 -2.02 14.94
C SER A 247 4.42 -2.62 13.58
N SER A 248 4.12 -3.89 13.31
CA SER A 248 4.27 -4.43 11.96
C SER A 248 3.33 -3.72 10.99
N PHE A 249 3.77 -3.55 9.74
CA PHE A 249 2.97 -2.96 8.67
C PHE A 249 1.58 -3.61 8.55
N GLN A 250 1.48 -4.90 8.89
CA GLN A 250 0.25 -5.68 8.74
C GLN A 250 -0.70 -5.53 9.92
N SER A 251 -0.18 -5.47 11.14
CA SER A 251 -0.96 -5.11 12.33
C SER A 251 -1.52 -3.69 12.19
N MET A 252 -0.70 -2.75 11.72
CA MET A 252 -1.14 -1.39 11.42
C MET A 252 -2.15 -1.33 10.27
N LYS A 253 -1.96 -2.10 9.20
CA LYS A 253 -2.94 -2.21 8.10
C LYS A 253 -4.27 -2.78 8.58
N LYS A 254 -4.25 -3.88 9.34
CA LYS A 254 -5.46 -4.53 9.86
C LYS A 254 -6.27 -3.59 10.74
N ASN A 255 -5.58 -2.70 11.47
CA ASN A 255 -6.21 -1.73 12.35
C ASN A 255 -6.38 -0.34 11.70
N SER A 256 -6.06 -0.17 10.41
CA SER A 256 -5.98 1.16 9.80
C SER A 256 -7.34 1.85 9.71
N GLU A 257 -8.42 1.09 9.47
CA GLU A 257 -9.78 1.67 9.49
C GLU A 257 -10.16 2.14 10.90
N LYS A 258 -9.80 1.39 11.94
CA LYS A 258 -10.11 1.74 13.33
C LYS A 258 -9.28 2.93 13.85
N THR A 259 -8.04 3.06 13.39
CA THR A 259 -7.08 4.05 13.89
C THR A 259 -6.98 5.30 13.00
N HIS A 260 -7.31 5.19 11.72
CA HIS A 260 -7.12 6.26 10.72
C HIS A 260 -8.33 6.46 9.78
N GLY A 261 -9.43 5.72 9.96
CA GLY A 261 -10.65 5.88 9.16
C GLY A 261 -10.41 5.74 7.65
N ALA A 262 -11.04 6.61 6.86
CA ALA A 262 -10.91 6.65 5.40
C ALA A 262 -9.44 6.80 4.92
N LEU A 263 -8.59 7.44 5.72
CA LEU A 263 -7.16 7.63 5.44
C LEU A 263 -6.36 6.32 5.52
N GLY A 264 -6.83 5.34 6.28
CA GLY A 264 -6.14 4.05 6.44
C GLY A 264 -5.96 3.31 5.12
N SER A 265 -7.00 3.29 4.28
CA SER A 265 -6.97 2.70 2.93
C SER A 265 -5.98 3.39 1.97
N MET A 266 -5.66 4.67 2.22
CA MET A 266 -4.69 5.45 1.44
C MET A 266 -3.24 5.16 1.86
N LEU A 267 -3.03 4.71 3.11
CA LEU A 267 -1.71 4.54 3.75
C LEU A 267 -1.11 3.13 3.62
N PHE A 268 -1.93 2.06 3.54
CA PHE A 268 -1.44 0.66 3.60
C PHE A 268 -1.92 -0.21 2.41
N ARG A 269 -1.02 -0.78 1.60
CA ARG A 269 -1.31 -1.46 0.30
C ARG A 269 -1.01 -2.99 0.28
N LYS A 270 -1.81 -3.79 -0.44
CA LYS A 270 -1.50 -5.13 -1.04
C LYS A 270 -2.42 -5.36 -2.26
N GLY A 271 -2.07 -6.25 -3.19
CA GLY A 271 -3.00 -6.73 -4.23
C GLY A 271 -2.69 -8.14 -4.74
N THR A 272 -3.73 -8.93 -5.00
CA THR A 272 -3.77 -10.28 -5.60
C THR A 272 -4.69 -10.27 -6.85
N ASN A 273 -4.69 -11.34 -7.67
CA ASN A 273 -5.61 -11.46 -8.82
C ASN A 273 -6.49 -12.73 -8.78
N TRP A 274 -7.46 -12.86 -9.71
CA TRP A 274 -8.49 -13.92 -9.71
C TRP A 274 -7.93 -15.34 -9.76
N LEU A 275 -7.04 -15.61 -10.73
CA LEU A 275 -6.44 -16.93 -10.91
C LEU A 275 -5.51 -17.28 -9.75
N GLU A 276 -4.74 -16.32 -9.25
CA GLU A 276 -3.90 -16.50 -8.05
C GLU A 276 -4.72 -17.01 -6.86
N GLN A 277 -5.87 -16.35 -6.60
CA GLN A 277 -6.74 -16.76 -5.51
C GLN A 277 -7.28 -18.18 -5.75
N MET A 278 -7.70 -18.52 -6.97
CA MET A 278 -8.16 -19.88 -7.29
C MET A 278 -7.09 -20.94 -7.03
N VAL A 279 -5.86 -20.75 -7.53
CA VAL A 279 -4.79 -21.74 -7.34
C VAL A 279 -4.42 -21.88 -5.87
N LYS A 280 -4.36 -20.78 -5.12
CA LYS A 280 -4.10 -20.81 -3.67
C LYS A 280 -5.18 -21.56 -2.90
N GLU A 281 -6.45 -21.33 -3.21
CA GLU A 281 -7.58 -22.01 -2.56
C GLU A 281 -7.58 -23.52 -2.89
N ILE A 282 -7.29 -23.89 -4.14
CA ILE A 282 -7.18 -25.31 -4.54
C ILE A 282 -6.03 -25.99 -3.80
N GLU A 283 -4.83 -25.40 -3.81
CA GLU A 283 -3.66 -25.96 -3.13
C GLU A 283 -3.86 -26.08 -1.63
N SER A 284 -4.43 -25.05 -1.00
CA SER A 284 -4.70 -25.07 0.45
C SER A 284 -5.72 -26.14 0.85
N THR A 285 -6.71 -26.40 -0.02
CA THR A 285 -7.77 -27.39 0.22
C THR A 285 -7.23 -28.82 0.04
N ASP A 286 -6.43 -29.05 -1.01
CA ASP A 286 -5.78 -30.35 -1.26
C ASP A 286 -4.78 -30.74 -0.17
N ALA A 287 -3.93 -29.78 0.21
CA ALA A 287 -2.91 -30.00 1.24
C ALA A 287 -3.51 -30.30 2.62
N LYS A 288 -4.83 -30.08 2.80
CA LYS A 288 -5.55 -30.23 4.07
C LYS A 288 -4.85 -29.51 5.22
N TYR A 289 -4.25 -28.35 4.93
CA TYR A 289 -3.55 -27.60 5.94
C TYR A 289 -4.48 -27.31 7.12
N THR A 290 -3.95 -27.46 8.34
CA THR A 290 -4.64 -26.92 9.51
C THR A 290 -4.71 -25.39 9.41
N GLU A 291 -5.63 -24.76 10.14
CA GLU A 291 -5.66 -23.29 10.18
C GLU A 291 -4.33 -22.71 10.71
N GLU A 292 -3.66 -23.44 11.60
CA GLU A 292 -2.36 -23.12 12.16
C GLU A 292 -1.27 -23.16 11.07
N GLU A 293 -1.19 -24.23 10.26
CA GLU A 293 -0.21 -24.35 9.18
C GLU A 293 -0.40 -23.29 8.10
N MET A 294 -1.66 -22.97 7.75
CA MET A 294 -1.95 -21.85 6.86
C MET A 294 -1.51 -20.52 7.46
N LYS A 295 -1.76 -20.29 8.76
CA LYS A 295 -1.32 -19.07 9.45
C LYS A 295 0.20 -18.97 9.47
N GLU A 296 0.91 -20.07 9.73
CA GLU A 296 2.38 -20.11 9.72
C GLU A 296 2.96 -19.83 8.35
N ARG A 297 2.45 -20.46 7.28
CA ARG A 297 2.88 -20.19 5.89
C ARG A 297 2.64 -18.73 5.51
N ILE A 298 1.44 -18.23 5.79
CA ILE A 298 1.09 -16.84 5.57
C ILE A 298 2.03 -15.95 6.37
N ASN A 299 2.32 -16.27 7.64
CA ASN A 299 3.21 -15.49 8.49
C ASN A 299 4.66 -15.50 7.98
N ALA A 300 5.17 -16.64 7.51
CA ALA A 300 6.48 -16.74 6.90
C ALA A 300 6.60 -15.88 5.64
N GLU A 301 5.61 -15.93 4.73
CA GLU A 301 5.58 -15.06 3.55
C GLU A 301 5.55 -13.55 3.92
N LYS A 302 4.87 -13.24 5.03
CA LYS A 302 4.69 -11.89 5.56
C LYS A 302 5.95 -11.35 6.26
N GLU A 303 6.61 -12.15 7.08
CA GLU A 303 7.87 -11.84 7.75
C GLU A 303 9.01 -11.65 6.74
N LEU A 304 9.04 -12.51 5.73
CA LEU A 304 10.01 -12.47 4.65
C LEU A 304 9.73 -11.35 3.63
N GLN A 305 8.67 -10.55 3.81
CA GLN A 305 8.27 -9.46 2.90
C GLN A 305 8.24 -9.90 1.42
N ILE A 306 7.76 -11.12 1.16
CA ILE A 306 7.77 -11.67 -0.19
C ILE A 306 6.58 -11.11 -0.97
N PHE A 307 6.87 -10.59 -2.16
CA PHE A 307 5.83 -10.28 -3.13
C PHE A 307 5.64 -11.51 -4.02
N PRO A 308 4.41 -11.99 -4.27
CA PRO A 308 4.20 -13.24 -5.00
C PRO A 308 4.57 -13.16 -6.50
N ARG A 309 4.83 -11.94 -7.02
CA ARG A 309 5.25 -11.73 -8.40
C ARG A 309 6.75 -11.52 -8.51
N LEU A 310 7.41 -12.27 -9.40
CA LEU A 310 8.86 -12.29 -9.55
C LEU A 310 9.46 -10.94 -9.98
N GLU A 311 8.70 -10.12 -10.71
CA GLU A 311 9.13 -8.82 -11.20
C GLU A 311 9.03 -7.67 -10.18
N PHE A 312 8.55 -7.94 -8.96
CA PHE A 312 8.38 -6.91 -7.93
C PHE A 312 9.16 -7.25 -6.65
N GLY A 313 9.75 -6.22 -6.04
CA GLY A 313 10.51 -6.34 -4.80
C GLY A 313 11.96 -5.83 -4.94
N ASP A 314 12.72 -5.96 -3.87
CA ASP A 314 14.17 -5.72 -3.86
C ASP A 314 14.95 -6.98 -4.31
N PRO A 315 16.21 -6.85 -4.76
CA PRO A 315 17.02 -8.00 -5.17
C PRO A 315 17.13 -9.13 -4.14
N GLY A 316 17.01 -8.82 -2.83
CA GLY A 316 17.03 -9.81 -1.76
C GLY A 316 15.78 -10.70 -1.68
N VAL A 317 14.72 -10.40 -2.46
CA VAL A 317 13.48 -11.20 -2.46
C VAL A 317 13.75 -12.66 -2.82
N PHE A 318 14.67 -12.93 -3.75
CA PHE A 318 14.96 -14.30 -4.20
C PHE A 318 15.66 -15.14 -3.12
N GLU A 319 16.54 -14.53 -2.31
CA GLU A 319 17.16 -15.21 -1.17
C GLU A 319 16.13 -15.53 -0.08
N ARG A 320 15.18 -14.61 0.15
CA ARG A 320 14.07 -14.85 1.09
C ARG A 320 13.13 -15.94 0.59
N MET A 321 12.87 -16.01 -0.71
CA MET A 321 12.08 -17.08 -1.34
C MET A 321 12.69 -18.48 -1.23
N LYS A 322 14.00 -18.61 -0.96
CA LYS A 322 14.63 -19.92 -0.66
C LYS A 322 14.23 -20.46 0.71
N LYS A 323 13.83 -19.59 1.64
CA LYS A 323 13.40 -19.96 3.00
C LYS A 323 11.95 -20.41 3.06
N LEU A 324 11.19 -20.26 1.96
CA LEU A 324 9.79 -20.68 1.91
C LEU A 324 9.67 -22.20 1.85
N PRO A 325 8.73 -22.80 2.60
CA PRO A 325 8.46 -24.22 2.51
C PRO A 325 7.91 -24.59 1.12
N SER A 326 8.18 -25.82 0.69
CA SER A 326 7.50 -26.39 -0.48
C SER A 326 6.01 -26.61 -0.16
N ARG A 327 5.05 -26.42 -1.07
CA ARG A 327 5.18 -25.97 -2.47
C ARG A 327 5.08 -24.44 -2.57
N ARG A 328 5.78 -23.85 -3.53
CA ARG A 328 5.80 -22.39 -3.78
C ARG A 328 4.96 -22.05 -5.01
N ILE A 329 3.99 -21.15 -4.85
CA ILE A 329 3.22 -20.59 -5.97
C ILE A 329 3.85 -19.24 -6.34
N MET A 330 4.45 -19.17 -7.52
CA MET A 330 5.09 -17.96 -8.03
C MET A 330 4.29 -17.40 -9.21
N LEU A 331 4.17 -16.08 -9.28
CA LEU A 331 3.48 -15.39 -10.36
C LEU A 331 4.46 -14.53 -11.14
N THR A 332 4.15 -14.28 -12.42
CA THR A 332 4.92 -13.32 -13.20
C THR A 332 4.14 -12.85 -14.43
N HIS A 333 4.41 -11.62 -14.86
CA HIS A 333 4.03 -11.11 -16.19
C HIS A 333 5.19 -11.11 -17.19
N LEU A 334 6.37 -11.60 -16.79
CA LEU A 334 7.56 -11.56 -17.62
C LEU A 334 7.51 -12.59 -18.76
N ALA A 335 8.04 -12.20 -19.90
CA ALA A 335 8.30 -13.14 -21.00
C ALA A 335 9.41 -14.14 -20.62
N PRO A 336 9.42 -15.35 -21.20
CA PRO A 336 10.36 -16.42 -20.86
C PRO A 336 11.84 -16.00 -20.86
N ARG A 337 12.25 -15.12 -21.78
CA ARG A 337 13.64 -14.63 -21.85
C ARG A 337 14.12 -13.87 -20.61
N PHE A 338 13.20 -13.36 -19.80
CA PHE A 338 13.50 -12.64 -18.56
C PHE A 338 13.37 -13.51 -17.31
N LEU A 339 12.89 -14.74 -17.46
CA LEU A 339 12.78 -15.66 -16.34
C LEU A 339 14.12 -16.35 -16.07
N PRO A 340 14.42 -16.65 -14.80
CA PRO A 340 15.56 -17.50 -14.46
C PRO A 340 15.52 -18.81 -15.27
N PRO A 341 16.61 -19.21 -15.94
CA PRO A 341 16.64 -20.44 -16.76
C PRO A 341 16.20 -21.69 -15.99
N SER A 342 16.45 -21.72 -14.68
CA SER A 342 16.03 -22.81 -13.79
C SER A 342 14.51 -23.02 -13.74
N LEU A 343 13.69 -22.00 -13.99
CA LEU A 343 12.23 -22.15 -14.06
C LEU A 343 11.78 -22.84 -15.35
N LEU A 344 12.50 -22.64 -16.45
CA LEU A 344 12.18 -23.25 -17.75
C LEU A 344 12.84 -24.62 -17.94
N GLN A 345 14.01 -24.83 -17.34
CA GLN A 345 14.80 -26.07 -17.45
C GLN A 345 14.53 -27.07 -16.31
N GLY A 346 14.01 -26.60 -15.17
CA GLY A 346 13.72 -27.44 -14.01
C GLY A 346 12.38 -28.18 -14.08
N GLU A 347 11.97 -28.77 -12.96
CA GLU A 347 10.73 -29.56 -12.86
C GLU A 347 9.48 -28.73 -12.49
N ALA A 348 9.60 -27.39 -12.45
CA ALA A 348 8.49 -26.52 -12.12
C ALA A 348 7.35 -26.66 -13.15
N LYS A 349 6.12 -26.86 -12.66
CA LYS A 349 4.91 -26.82 -13.49
C LYS A 349 4.50 -25.37 -13.72
N ILE A 350 4.20 -25.00 -14.96
CA ILE A 350 3.84 -23.64 -15.37
C ILE A 350 2.38 -23.63 -15.85
N LEU A 351 1.56 -22.77 -15.26
CA LEU A 351 0.23 -22.47 -15.74
C LEU A 351 0.24 -21.15 -16.51
N LEU A 352 0.06 -21.21 -17.82
CA LEU A 352 -0.04 -20.03 -18.68
C LEU A 352 -1.50 -19.61 -18.85
N LEU A 353 -1.84 -18.44 -18.32
CA LEU A 353 -3.14 -17.81 -18.56
C LEU A 353 -3.10 -17.01 -19.86
N VAL A 354 -4.03 -17.30 -20.76
CA VAL A 354 -4.28 -16.49 -21.97
C VAL A 354 -5.65 -15.84 -21.90
N ARG A 355 -5.83 -14.74 -22.64
CA ARG A 355 -7.11 -14.04 -22.71
C ARG A 355 -7.32 -13.48 -24.12
N ASN A 356 -8.57 -13.23 -24.49
CA ASN A 356 -8.88 -12.42 -25.66
C ASN A 356 -8.06 -11.10 -25.65
N PRO A 357 -7.27 -10.80 -26.71
CA PRO A 357 -6.47 -9.58 -26.77
C PRO A 357 -7.29 -8.29 -26.77
N LYS A 358 -8.50 -8.30 -27.35
CA LYS A 358 -9.40 -7.13 -27.40
C LYS A 358 -9.91 -6.76 -26.00
N ASP A 359 -10.42 -7.75 -25.27
CA ASP A 359 -10.83 -7.55 -23.87
C ASP A 359 -9.63 -7.24 -22.96
N THR A 360 -8.45 -7.77 -23.29
CA THR A 360 -7.21 -7.46 -22.57
C THR A 360 -6.82 -6.01 -22.79
N ALA A 361 -6.87 -5.51 -24.02
CA ALA A 361 -6.59 -4.11 -24.35
C ALA A 361 -7.53 -3.16 -23.60
N VAL A 362 -8.85 -3.39 -23.62
CA VAL A 362 -9.81 -2.56 -22.86
C VAL A 362 -9.58 -2.62 -21.36
N SER A 363 -9.38 -3.84 -20.82
CA SER A 363 -9.11 -4.01 -19.39
C SER A 363 -7.84 -3.28 -18.96
N TYR A 364 -6.81 -3.33 -19.80
CA TYR A 364 -5.51 -2.77 -19.52
C TYR A 364 -5.49 -1.24 -19.70
N TYR A 365 -6.27 -0.68 -20.64
CA TYR A 365 -6.51 0.76 -20.77
C TYR A 365 -7.06 1.36 -19.47
N HIS A 366 -8.13 0.76 -18.94
CA HIS A 366 -8.71 1.22 -17.68
C HIS A 366 -7.75 1.02 -16.51
N PHE A 367 -6.93 -0.03 -16.54
CA PHE A 367 -5.88 -0.24 -15.54
C PHE A 367 -4.84 0.89 -15.60
N TYR A 368 -4.30 1.24 -16.77
CA TYR A 368 -3.38 2.38 -16.96
C TYR A 368 -3.96 3.67 -16.40
N ASN A 369 -5.17 4.03 -16.85
CA ASN A 369 -5.78 5.31 -16.50
C ASN A 369 -6.22 5.41 -15.03
N LYS A 370 -6.35 4.28 -14.34
CA LYS A 370 -6.68 4.26 -12.91
C LYS A 370 -5.49 3.93 -12.01
N MET A 371 -4.41 3.37 -12.54
CA MET A 371 -3.22 2.97 -11.79
C MET A 371 -2.26 4.16 -11.66
N PRO A 372 -2.12 4.77 -10.47
CA PRO A 372 -1.38 6.03 -10.33
C PRO A 372 0.13 5.95 -10.56
N VAL A 373 0.69 4.74 -10.74
CA VAL A 373 2.11 4.50 -11.01
C VAL A 373 2.40 4.28 -12.50
N LEU A 374 1.36 4.33 -13.34
CA LEU A 374 1.48 4.21 -14.79
C LEU A 374 1.13 5.55 -15.45
N PRO A 375 1.63 5.81 -16.67
CA PRO A 375 1.15 6.91 -17.49
C PRO A 375 -0.37 6.83 -17.69
N SER A 376 -1.05 7.97 -17.74
CA SER A 376 -2.45 8.02 -18.19
C SER A 376 -2.50 8.38 -19.67
N PHE A 377 -3.40 7.74 -20.41
CA PHE A 377 -3.72 8.08 -21.79
C PHE A 377 -4.99 8.93 -21.82
N ALA A 378 -4.96 10.02 -22.59
CA ALA A 378 -6.07 10.95 -22.66
C ALA A 378 -7.24 10.35 -23.46
N THR A 379 -6.93 9.55 -24.47
CA THR A 379 -7.90 8.90 -25.35
C THR A 379 -7.63 7.40 -25.49
N TRP A 380 -8.68 6.67 -25.90
CA TRP A 380 -8.56 5.26 -26.26
C TRP A 380 -7.62 5.05 -27.44
N ASP A 381 -7.66 5.92 -28.46
CA ASP A 381 -6.87 5.75 -29.69
C ASP A 381 -5.36 5.87 -29.44
N GLU A 382 -4.95 6.83 -28.60
CA GLU A 382 -3.55 6.96 -28.16
C GLU A 382 -3.08 5.70 -27.42
N TYR A 383 -3.90 5.19 -26.51
CA TYR A 383 -3.60 3.95 -25.80
C TYR A 383 -3.54 2.75 -26.74
N PHE A 384 -4.51 2.62 -27.65
CA PHE A 384 -4.61 1.51 -28.57
C PHE A 384 -3.37 1.45 -29.47
N ALA A 385 -2.94 2.58 -30.01
CA ALA A 385 -1.69 2.67 -30.77
C ALA A 385 -0.49 2.25 -29.90
N ALA A 386 -0.41 2.66 -28.64
CA ALA A 386 0.66 2.23 -27.73
C ALA A 386 0.63 0.72 -27.44
N PHE A 387 -0.56 0.15 -27.25
CA PHE A 387 -0.79 -1.29 -27.05
C PHE A 387 -0.30 -2.10 -28.26
N MET A 388 -0.74 -1.72 -29.47
CA MET A 388 -0.41 -2.42 -30.72
C MET A 388 1.08 -2.37 -31.06
N ASN A 389 1.76 -1.29 -30.66
CA ASN A 389 3.19 -1.10 -30.87
C ASN A 389 4.07 -1.59 -29.70
N GLY A 390 3.48 -2.23 -28.68
CA GLY A 390 4.23 -2.75 -27.54
C GLY A 390 4.90 -1.69 -26.66
N LYS A 391 4.40 -0.45 -26.68
CA LYS A 391 4.94 0.70 -25.92
C LYS A 391 4.36 0.81 -24.51
N LEU A 392 3.82 -0.29 -23.99
CA LEU A 392 3.28 -0.39 -22.64
C LEU A 392 4.30 -1.06 -21.71
N THR A 393 4.17 -0.86 -20.40
CA THR A 393 4.80 -1.67 -19.35
C THR A 393 4.61 -3.17 -19.63
N TRP A 394 5.66 -3.96 -19.38
CA TRP A 394 5.78 -5.37 -19.79
C TRP A 394 5.83 -5.63 -21.32
N GLY A 395 5.76 -4.61 -22.16
CA GLY A 395 6.01 -4.69 -23.60
C GLY A 395 4.80 -5.12 -24.43
N SER A 396 5.06 -5.74 -25.58
CA SER A 396 4.04 -6.22 -26.52
C SER A 396 3.33 -7.47 -26.00
N TYR A 397 2.00 -7.41 -25.96
CA TYR A 397 1.15 -8.56 -25.64
C TYR A 397 1.41 -9.74 -26.59
N PHE A 398 1.57 -9.44 -27.88
CA PHE A 398 1.79 -10.45 -28.91
C PHE A 398 3.19 -11.06 -28.80
N ASP A 399 4.23 -10.26 -28.54
CA ASP A 399 5.59 -10.77 -28.37
C ASP A 399 5.66 -11.69 -27.15
N HIS A 400 5.01 -11.30 -26.06
CA HIS A 400 4.88 -12.14 -24.87
C HIS A 400 4.26 -13.51 -25.20
N LEU A 401 3.14 -13.54 -25.93
CA LEU A 401 2.51 -14.81 -26.34
C LEU A 401 3.39 -15.61 -27.31
N MET A 402 3.99 -14.96 -28.30
CA MET A 402 4.88 -15.62 -29.26
C MET A 402 6.09 -16.26 -28.58
N GLU A 403 6.68 -15.60 -27.59
CA GLU A 403 7.79 -16.15 -26.83
C GLU A 403 7.34 -17.36 -26.00
N TRP A 404 6.22 -17.27 -25.29
CA TRP A 404 5.67 -18.42 -24.57
C TRP A 404 5.32 -19.59 -25.49
N ASN A 405 4.84 -19.31 -26.71
CA ASN A 405 4.52 -20.32 -27.71
C ASN A 405 5.76 -21.17 -28.08
N LYS A 406 6.95 -20.57 -28.12
CA LYS A 406 8.22 -21.28 -28.40
C LYS A 406 8.61 -22.28 -27.31
N HIS A 407 8.08 -22.09 -26.11
CA HIS A 407 8.43 -22.89 -24.93
C HIS A 407 7.34 -23.90 -24.54
N ILE A 408 6.25 -24.03 -25.30
CA ILE A 408 5.15 -24.94 -24.97
C ILE A 408 5.67 -26.37 -24.82
N ASP A 409 5.65 -26.85 -23.59
CA ASP A 409 5.96 -28.22 -23.20
C ASP A 409 4.73 -28.79 -22.49
N HIS A 410 3.93 -29.59 -23.19
CA HIS A 410 2.67 -30.14 -22.66
C HIS A 410 2.83 -31.04 -21.43
N LYS A 411 4.05 -31.47 -21.07
CA LYS A 411 4.29 -32.26 -19.84
C LYS A 411 4.41 -31.37 -18.60
N ARG A 412 4.92 -30.15 -18.76
CA ARG A 412 5.19 -29.21 -17.64
C ARG A 412 4.43 -27.90 -17.75
N MET A 413 3.74 -27.65 -18.85
CA MET A 413 2.97 -26.45 -19.11
C MET A 413 1.52 -26.77 -19.43
N MET A 414 0.62 -26.07 -18.76
CA MET A 414 -0.79 -26.03 -19.13
C MET A 414 -1.19 -24.62 -19.52
N ILE A 415 -1.92 -24.53 -20.63
CA ILE A 415 -2.53 -23.29 -21.10
C ILE A 415 -4.00 -23.32 -20.70
N ILE A 416 -4.47 -22.26 -20.07
CA ILE A 416 -5.89 -22.06 -19.77
C ILE A 416 -6.30 -20.65 -20.19
N SER A 417 -7.46 -20.51 -20.81
CA SER A 417 -7.99 -19.19 -21.17
C SER A 417 -8.86 -18.62 -20.05
N TYR A 418 -8.88 -17.30 -19.93
CA TYR A 418 -9.78 -16.59 -19.04
C TYR A 418 -11.24 -16.91 -19.36
N GLU A 419 -11.55 -17.05 -20.64
CA GLU A 419 -12.88 -17.35 -21.16
C GLU A 419 -13.34 -18.76 -20.71
N GLU A 420 -12.48 -19.77 -20.79
CA GLU A 420 -12.78 -21.11 -20.25
C GLU A 420 -13.05 -21.08 -18.73
N LEU A 421 -12.23 -20.34 -17.97
CA LEU A 421 -12.42 -20.17 -16.53
C LEU A 421 -13.71 -19.41 -16.19
N LYS A 422 -14.15 -18.50 -17.06
CA LYS A 422 -15.36 -17.71 -16.85
C LYS A 422 -16.62 -18.49 -17.21
N GLU A 423 -16.58 -19.27 -18.29
CA GLU A 423 -17.70 -20.08 -18.77
C GLU A 423 -18.02 -21.23 -17.81
N ASN A 424 -17.00 -21.97 -17.37
CA ASN A 424 -17.18 -23.04 -16.40
C ASN A 424 -16.03 -23.08 -15.38
N PRO A 425 -16.13 -22.25 -14.31
CA PRO A 425 -15.10 -22.15 -13.30
C PRO A 425 -14.75 -23.50 -12.65
N VAL A 426 -15.75 -24.33 -12.36
CA VAL A 426 -15.55 -25.64 -11.71
C VAL A 426 -14.75 -26.58 -12.62
N LEU A 427 -15.11 -26.68 -13.90
CA LEU A 427 -14.36 -27.50 -14.85
C LEU A 427 -12.93 -26.98 -15.03
N GLY A 428 -12.75 -25.66 -15.09
CA GLY A 428 -11.43 -25.04 -15.14
C GLY A 428 -10.58 -25.36 -13.91
N MET A 429 -11.16 -25.29 -12.71
CA MET A 429 -10.50 -25.67 -11.45
C MET A 429 -10.10 -27.14 -11.43
N LYS A 430 -10.95 -28.05 -11.95
CA LYS A 430 -10.60 -29.47 -12.08
C LYS A 430 -9.39 -29.70 -12.98
N LYS A 431 -9.31 -29.00 -14.11
CA LYS A 431 -8.13 -29.04 -15.00
C LYS A 431 -6.87 -28.54 -14.29
N ILE A 432 -6.98 -27.42 -13.56
CA ILE A 432 -5.88 -26.87 -12.73
C ILE A 432 -5.43 -27.87 -11.67
N ALA A 433 -6.36 -28.43 -10.91
CA ALA A 433 -6.08 -29.41 -9.88
C ALA A 433 -5.38 -30.64 -10.46
N ALA A 434 -5.94 -31.26 -11.50
CA ALA A 434 -5.35 -32.42 -12.17
C ALA A 434 -3.93 -32.13 -12.69
N PHE A 435 -3.72 -30.96 -13.30
CA PHE A 435 -2.41 -30.57 -13.82
C PHE A 435 -1.36 -30.45 -12.71
N PHE A 436 -1.69 -29.80 -11.60
CA PHE A 436 -0.76 -29.67 -10.47
C PHE A 436 -0.66 -30.94 -9.61
N GLY A 437 -1.60 -31.88 -9.75
CA GLY A 437 -1.68 -33.13 -8.98
C GLY A 437 -2.42 -32.96 -7.65
N PHE A 438 -3.38 -32.05 -7.59
CA PHE A 438 -4.26 -31.80 -6.45
C PHE A 438 -5.53 -32.67 -6.57
N SER A 439 -5.99 -33.22 -5.44
CA SER A 439 -7.11 -34.14 -5.30
C SER A 439 -8.21 -33.51 -4.41
N LEU A 440 -9.20 -32.90 -5.05
CA LEU A 440 -10.35 -32.28 -4.36
C LEU A 440 -11.67 -32.96 -4.76
N SER A 441 -12.66 -32.91 -3.87
CA SER A 441 -14.03 -33.39 -4.11
C SER A 441 -14.85 -32.39 -4.94
N GLU A 442 -15.97 -32.86 -5.49
CA GLU A 442 -16.93 -32.01 -6.23
C GLU A 442 -17.51 -30.89 -5.35
N GLU A 443 -17.76 -31.18 -4.07
CA GLU A 443 -18.25 -30.20 -3.10
C GLU A 443 -17.19 -29.14 -2.80
N GLU A 444 -15.92 -29.52 -2.73
CA GLU A 444 -14.80 -28.60 -2.50
C GLU A 444 -14.62 -27.65 -3.68
N PHE A 445 -14.62 -28.16 -4.92
CA PHE A 445 -14.60 -27.30 -6.11
C PHE A 445 -15.77 -26.32 -6.13
N SER A 446 -16.97 -26.78 -5.76
CA SER A 446 -18.16 -25.94 -5.70
C SER A 446 -18.03 -24.83 -4.64
N LYS A 447 -17.44 -25.13 -3.48
CA LYS A 447 -17.16 -24.14 -2.42
C LYS A 447 -16.14 -23.11 -2.88
N ILE A 448 -15.03 -23.55 -3.49
CA ILE A 448 -13.99 -22.67 -4.01
C ILE A 448 -14.57 -21.77 -5.10
N ALA A 449 -15.34 -22.31 -6.05
CA ALA A 449 -15.99 -21.54 -7.11
C ALA A 449 -16.90 -20.42 -6.59
N LYS A 450 -17.66 -20.67 -5.51
CA LYS A 450 -18.46 -19.63 -4.83
C LYS A 450 -17.56 -18.56 -4.20
N LYS A 451 -16.53 -18.97 -3.47
CA LYS A 451 -15.58 -18.08 -2.75
C LYS A 451 -14.75 -17.21 -3.70
N THR A 452 -14.38 -17.74 -4.86
CA THR A 452 -13.59 -17.06 -5.89
C THR A 452 -14.47 -16.47 -7.00
N SER A 453 -15.78 -16.37 -6.80
CA SER A 453 -16.66 -15.72 -7.78
C SER A 453 -16.30 -14.24 -7.91
N PHE A 454 -16.54 -13.65 -9.08
CA PHE A 454 -16.25 -12.22 -9.30
C PHE A 454 -16.95 -11.33 -8.28
N GLN A 455 -18.21 -11.64 -7.93
CA GLN A 455 -18.98 -10.91 -6.93
C GLN A 455 -18.33 -11.02 -5.53
N ALA A 456 -18.04 -12.24 -5.07
CA ALA A 456 -17.43 -12.47 -3.75
C ALA A 456 -16.04 -11.82 -3.62
N MET A 457 -15.24 -11.88 -4.69
CA MET A 457 -13.93 -11.23 -4.71
C MET A 457 -14.03 -9.71 -4.81
N LYS A 458 -14.99 -9.17 -5.58
CA LYS A 458 -15.23 -7.72 -5.70
C LYS A 458 -15.70 -7.15 -4.37
N GLU A 459 -16.60 -7.84 -3.66
CA GLU A 459 -17.03 -7.48 -2.31
C GLU A 459 -15.85 -7.47 -1.34
N LYS A 460 -15.01 -8.51 -1.36
CA LYS A 460 -13.79 -8.59 -0.55
C LYS A 460 -12.64 -7.72 -1.05
N SER A 461 -12.78 -7.08 -2.22
CA SER A 461 -11.67 -6.38 -2.87
C SER A 461 -11.25 -5.14 -2.09
N LYS A 462 -12.18 -4.48 -1.39
CA LYS A 462 -11.86 -3.34 -0.52
C LYS A 462 -11.01 -3.76 0.68
N GLU A 463 -11.29 -4.92 1.27
CA GLU A 463 -10.53 -5.48 2.40
C GLU A 463 -9.15 -5.99 1.97
N THR A 464 -9.09 -6.65 0.81
CA THR A 464 -7.88 -7.32 0.32
C THR A 464 -6.95 -6.37 -0.46
N HIS A 465 -7.52 -5.42 -1.22
CA HIS A 465 -6.85 -4.54 -2.19
C HIS A 465 -7.01 -3.03 -1.91
N GLY A 466 -7.83 -2.65 -0.93
CA GLY A 466 -8.11 -1.24 -0.64
C GLY A 466 -8.72 -0.52 -1.85
N ILE A 467 -8.23 0.69 -2.11
CA ILE A 467 -8.68 1.56 -3.22
C ILE A 467 -8.41 0.92 -4.61
N PHE A 468 -7.48 -0.04 -4.69
CA PHE A 468 -7.22 -0.78 -5.93
C PHE A 468 -8.24 -1.88 -6.22
N GLY A 469 -9.14 -2.20 -5.28
CA GLY A 469 -10.21 -3.16 -5.52
C GLY A 469 -11.06 -2.76 -6.73
N ASP A 470 -11.51 -1.51 -6.79
CA ASP A 470 -12.31 -0.98 -7.90
C ASP A 470 -11.50 -0.77 -9.20
N ILE A 471 -10.16 -0.80 -9.11
CA ILE A 471 -9.24 -0.71 -10.24
C ILE A 471 -9.01 -2.10 -10.87
N LEU A 472 -8.82 -3.11 -10.02
CA LEU A 472 -8.54 -4.49 -10.43
C LEU A 472 -9.81 -5.27 -10.78
N PHE A 473 -10.95 -4.95 -10.17
CA PHE A 473 -12.24 -5.62 -10.37
C PHE A 473 -13.26 -4.68 -11.02
N ARG A 474 -13.14 -4.49 -12.35
CA ARG A 474 -13.99 -3.60 -13.15
C ARG A 474 -15.40 -4.20 -13.43
N THR A 475 -15.51 -5.01 -14.47
CA THR A 475 -16.78 -5.62 -14.92
C THR A 475 -16.77 -7.15 -14.86
N GLY A 476 -15.62 -7.79 -15.10
CA GLY A 476 -15.51 -9.25 -15.14
C GLY A 476 -16.36 -9.91 -16.24
N VAL A 477 -16.74 -9.13 -17.27
CA VAL A 477 -17.54 -9.53 -18.43
C VAL A 477 -16.61 -9.76 -19.63
N VAL A 478 -16.90 -10.80 -20.41
CA VAL A 478 -16.25 -11.11 -21.70
C VAL A 478 -17.04 -10.41 -22.81
N GLY A 479 -16.35 -9.81 -23.77
CA GLY A 479 -16.95 -9.12 -24.92
C GLY A 479 -17.13 -7.61 -24.75
N SER A 480 -16.64 -7.02 -23.65
CA SER A 480 -16.75 -5.57 -23.39
C SER A 480 -15.98 -4.69 -24.38
N TRP A 481 -15.10 -5.30 -25.17
CA TRP A 481 -14.37 -4.63 -26.22
C TRP A 481 -15.27 -4.06 -27.34
N ARG A 482 -16.44 -4.66 -27.55
CA ARG A 482 -17.41 -4.24 -28.59
C ARG A 482 -17.94 -2.82 -28.37
N ASP A 483 -17.92 -2.35 -27.12
CA ASP A 483 -18.38 -1.00 -26.76
C ASP A 483 -17.31 0.08 -26.93
N VAL A 484 -16.06 -0.30 -27.26
CA VAL A 484 -14.89 0.59 -27.24
C VAL A 484 -14.17 0.62 -28.59
N PHE A 485 -14.04 -0.53 -29.26
CA PHE A 485 -13.32 -0.62 -30.52
C PHE A 485 -14.11 0.02 -31.68
N SER A 486 -13.41 0.78 -32.51
CA SER A 486 -13.91 1.10 -33.86
C SER A 486 -13.75 -0.10 -34.81
N GLU A 487 -14.47 -0.11 -35.93
CA GLU A 487 -14.34 -1.15 -36.97
C GLU A 487 -12.90 -1.26 -37.50
N VAL A 488 -12.23 -0.14 -37.73
CA VAL A 488 -10.84 -0.12 -38.21
C VAL A 488 -9.88 -0.72 -37.17
N GLN A 489 -10.01 -0.36 -35.90
CA GLN A 489 -9.18 -0.93 -34.82
C GLN A 489 -9.47 -2.43 -34.62
N ASN A 490 -10.71 -2.84 -34.85
CA ASN A 490 -11.10 -4.24 -34.81
C ASN A 490 -10.38 -5.06 -35.89
N GLU A 491 -10.39 -4.57 -37.13
CA GLU A 491 -9.67 -5.17 -38.27
C GLU A 491 -8.15 -5.17 -38.05
N GLU A 492 -7.59 -4.07 -37.54
CA GLU A 492 -6.16 -3.96 -37.24
C GLU A 492 -5.72 -5.00 -36.19
N MET A 493 -6.51 -5.19 -35.14
CA MET A 493 -6.27 -6.23 -34.12
C MET A 493 -6.40 -7.64 -34.71
N ASP A 494 -7.39 -7.88 -35.58
CA ASP A 494 -7.59 -9.17 -36.24
C ASP A 494 -6.40 -9.54 -37.12
N GLN A 495 -5.93 -8.59 -37.93
CA GLN A 495 -4.73 -8.78 -38.74
C GLN A 495 -3.51 -9.05 -37.87
N LYS A 496 -3.28 -8.25 -36.82
CA LYS A 496 -2.13 -8.42 -35.93
C LYS A 496 -2.15 -9.76 -35.20
N PHE A 497 -3.33 -10.21 -34.76
CA PHE A 497 -3.49 -11.51 -34.12
C PHE A 497 -3.10 -12.64 -35.06
N GLU A 498 -3.62 -12.63 -36.29
CA GLU A 498 -3.32 -13.66 -37.29
C GLU A 498 -1.82 -13.66 -37.66
N GLU A 499 -1.24 -12.48 -37.89
CA GLU A 499 0.19 -12.34 -38.21
C GLU A 499 1.11 -12.85 -37.10
N CYS A 500 0.78 -12.58 -35.83
CA CYS A 500 1.67 -12.90 -34.71
C CYS A 500 1.47 -14.34 -34.19
N ILE A 501 0.23 -14.78 -34.01
CA ILE A 501 -0.07 -16.05 -33.35
C ILE A 501 -1.12 -16.90 -34.09
N GLY A 502 -1.54 -16.50 -35.30
CA GLY A 502 -2.39 -17.30 -36.17
C GLY A 502 -1.83 -18.71 -36.37
N GLY A 503 -2.72 -19.71 -36.38
CA GLY A 503 -2.34 -21.12 -36.51
C GLY A 503 -1.57 -21.74 -35.34
N THR A 504 -1.29 -21.00 -34.26
CA THR A 504 -0.59 -21.54 -33.08
C THR A 504 -1.54 -22.24 -32.09
N ILE A 505 -0.98 -23.05 -31.18
CA ILE A 505 -1.73 -23.68 -30.09
C ILE A 505 -2.37 -22.61 -29.18
N LEU A 506 -1.69 -21.48 -28.96
CA LEU A 506 -2.23 -20.37 -28.17
C LEU A 506 -3.45 -19.73 -28.85
N ALA A 507 -3.41 -19.54 -30.17
CA ALA A 507 -4.57 -19.03 -30.91
C ALA A 507 -5.79 -19.94 -30.80
N THR A 508 -5.59 -21.26 -30.93
CA THR A 508 -6.65 -22.26 -30.72
C THR A 508 -7.23 -22.19 -29.30
N LYS A 509 -6.39 -21.94 -28.28
CA LYS A 509 -6.83 -21.81 -26.88
C LYS A 509 -7.57 -20.52 -26.58
N ILE A 510 -7.23 -19.42 -27.24
CA ILE A 510 -7.95 -18.15 -27.12
C ILE A 510 -9.35 -18.26 -27.76
N LYS A 511 -9.57 -19.21 -28.67
CA LYS A 511 -10.82 -19.37 -29.45
C LYS A 511 -11.23 -18.05 -30.09
N TYR A 512 -10.29 -17.46 -30.84
CA TYR A 512 -10.41 -16.10 -31.36
C TYR A 512 -11.67 -15.90 -32.21
N ASP A 513 -12.01 -16.85 -33.07
CA ASP A 513 -13.21 -16.80 -33.90
C ASP A 513 -14.53 -16.77 -33.11
N VAL A 514 -14.52 -17.28 -31.87
CA VAL A 514 -15.72 -17.35 -31.02
C VAL A 514 -15.90 -16.08 -30.19
N TYR A 515 -14.81 -15.55 -29.62
CA TYR A 515 -14.90 -14.44 -28.66
C TYR A 515 -14.46 -13.08 -29.21
N CYS A 516 -13.74 -13.08 -30.33
CA CYS A 516 -13.03 -11.90 -30.83
C CYS A 516 -13.51 -11.47 -32.21
N LYS A 517 -14.10 -12.35 -33.03
CA LYS A 517 -14.77 -11.93 -34.28
C LYS A 517 -16.21 -11.51 -34.00
N ILE A 518 -16.68 -10.50 -34.74
CA ILE A 518 -18.10 -10.12 -34.85
C ILE A 518 -18.69 -10.92 -36.01
#